data_AF-A0A7L4R714-F1
#
_entry.id   AF-A0A7L4R714-F1
#
_cell.length_a   1.000
_cell.length_b   1.000
_cell.length_c   1.000
_cell.angle_alpha   90.00
_cell.angle_beta   90.00
_cell.angle_gamma   90.00
#
_symmetry.space_group_name_H-M   'P 1'
#
loop_
_entity.id
_entity.type
_entity.pdbx_description
1 polymer ?
#
loop_
_entity_poly.entity_id
_entity_poly.type
_entity_poly.pdbx_seq_one_letter_code
_entity_poly.pdbx_strand_id
1 'polypeptide(L)'
;MGKFAEEIGKIKTKNAPADLDFKMQPDFWVRPKIVVEIAYDNITKSPVHTCGEEEGKGFALRFPRLVRLRDDKGPYDVTTTKEIREMYKEEGG
;
A
#
# COMPACT_ATOMS: atom_id res chain seq x y z
N MET A 1 -13.39 -17.62 -0.96
CA MET A 1 -12.40 -17.31 0.09
C MET A 1 -11.10 -18.14 0.02
N GLY A 2 -11.07 -19.36 -0.53
CA GLY A 2 -9.88 -20.23 -0.51
C GLY A 2 -8.65 -19.77 -1.33
N LYS A 3 -8.83 -19.31 -2.58
CA LYS A 3 -7.70 -19.02 -3.47
C LYS A 3 -6.79 -17.87 -3.00
N PHE A 4 -7.37 -16.78 -2.51
CA PHE A 4 -6.60 -15.59 -2.11
C PHE A 4 -5.74 -15.84 -0.86
N ALA A 5 -6.29 -16.53 0.14
CA ALA A 5 -5.55 -16.91 1.34
C ALA A 5 -4.39 -17.88 1.01
N GLU A 6 -4.62 -18.80 0.08
CA GLU A 6 -3.58 -19.71 -0.42
C GLU A 6 -2.45 -18.96 -1.14
N GLU A 7 -2.79 -17.98 -1.98
CA GLU A 7 -1.80 -17.15 -2.67
C GLU A 7 -0.96 -16.31 -1.73
N ILE A 8 -1.58 -15.70 -0.70
CA ILE A 8 -0.86 -15.01 0.37
C ILE A 8 0.08 -15.97 1.10
N GLY A 9 -0.38 -17.19 1.39
CA GLY A 9 0.43 -18.23 2.03
C GLY A 9 1.73 -18.53 1.27
N LYS A 10 1.68 -18.52 -0.07
CA LYS A 10 2.84 -18.78 -0.94
C LYS A 10 3.87 -17.65 -0.97
N ILE A 11 3.49 -16.43 -0.57
CA ILE A 11 4.38 -15.26 -0.58
C ILE A 11 4.80 -14.79 0.81
N LYS A 12 4.43 -15.52 1.87
CA LYS A 12 4.88 -15.22 3.23
C LYS A 12 6.41 -15.29 3.34
N THR A 13 6.99 -14.36 4.08
CA THR A 13 8.43 -14.30 4.34
C THR A 13 8.70 -14.44 5.83
N LYS A 14 9.89 -14.98 6.17
CA LYS A 14 10.32 -15.12 7.58
C LYS A 14 10.64 -13.77 8.23
N ASN A 15 11.22 -12.87 7.45
CA ASN A 15 11.64 -11.53 7.86
C ASN A 15 10.96 -10.48 7.00
N ALA A 16 11.02 -9.22 7.46
CA ALA A 16 10.61 -8.07 6.67
C ALA A 16 11.40 -8.02 5.35
N PRO A 17 10.76 -7.74 4.21
CA PRO A 17 11.47 -7.50 2.95
C PRO A 17 12.42 -6.29 3.11
N ALA A 18 13.67 -6.46 2.67
CA ALA A 18 14.70 -5.43 2.83
C ALA A 18 14.50 -4.22 1.92
N ASP A 19 13.64 -4.36 0.90
CA ASP A 19 13.32 -3.39 -0.13
C ASP A 19 12.01 -2.62 0.14
N LEU A 20 11.48 -2.68 1.38
CA LEU A 20 10.27 -1.97 1.79
C LEU A 20 10.54 -1.02 2.96
N ASP A 21 10.02 0.20 2.84
CA ASP A 21 9.97 1.17 3.93
C ASP A 21 8.69 1.01 4.74
N PHE A 22 8.80 0.80 6.06
CA PHE A 22 7.65 0.65 6.94
C PHE A 22 7.90 1.21 8.33
N LYS A 23 6.83 1.71 8.96
CA LYS A 23 6.78 2.06 10.39
C LYS A 23 5.78 1.20 11.17
N MET A 24 4.87 0.52 10.46
CA MET A 24 3.88 -0.37 11.04
C MET A 24 4.40 -1.80 11.07
N GLN A 25 4.08 -2.54 12.13
CA GLN A 25 4.43 -3.93 12.28
C GLN A 25 3.21 -4.82 12.01
N PRO A 26 3.22 -5.63 10.93
CA PRO A 26 2.20 -6.63 10.68
C PRO A 26 2.47 -7.92 11.48
N ASP A 27 1.46 -8.79 11.59
CA ASP A 27 1.61 -10.11 12.22
C ASP A 27 2.55 -11.04 11.43
N PHE A 28 2.57 -10.88 10.10
CA PHE A 28 3.48 -11.60 9.21
C PHE A 28 3.82 -10.76 7.98
N TRP A 29 4.99 -11.02 7.42
CA TRP A 29 5.47 -10.35 6.22
C TRP A 29 5.16 -11.16 4.96
N VAL A 30 5.03 -10.45 3.83
CA VAL A 30 4.86 -11.04 2.51
C VAL A 30 5.76 -10.34 1.50
N ARG A 31 6.18 -11.04 0.45
CA ARG A 31 6.87 -10.44 -0.70
C ARG A 31 5.87 -9.61 -1.53
N PRO A 32 6.24 -8.39 -1.99
CA PRO A 32 5.43 -7.63 -2.94
C PRO A 32 5.15 -8.45 -4.20
N LYS A 33 3.87 -8.72 -4.46
CA LYS A 33 3.44 -9.52 -5.62
C LYS A 33 2.00 -9.23 -6.03
N ILE A 34 1.10 -9.21 -5.06
CA ILE A 34 -0.33 -9.01 -5.30
C ILE A 34 -0.61 -7.51 -5.34
N VAL A 35 -1.21 -7.05 -6.43
CA VAL A 35 -1.68 -5.67 -6.58
C VAL A 35 -3.19 -5.62 -6.36
N VAL A 36 -3.64 -4.58 -5.66
CA VAL A 36 -5.05 -4.36 -5.34
C VAL A 36 -5.48 -2.97 -5.76
N GLU A 37 -6.73 -2.84 -6.15
CA GLU A 37 -7.39 -1.57 -6.37
C GLU A 37 -8.12 -1.16 -5.08
N ILE A 38 -7.83 0.05 -4.60
CA ILE A 38 -8.36 0.59 -3.35
C ILE A 38 -9.16 1.85 -3.65
N ALA A 39 -10.44 1.85 -3.24
CA ALA A 39 -11.24 3.05 -3.17
C ALA A 39 -11.07 3.70 -1.80
N TYR A 40 -11.16 5.02 -1.74
CA TYR A 40 -10.97 5.80 -0.52
C TYR A 40 -11.76 7.11 -0.60
N ASP A 41 -11.88 7.83 0.52
CA ASP A 41 -12.63 9.09 0.58
C ASP A 41 -11.74 10.32 0.32
N ASN A 42 -10.61 10.41 1.04
CA ASN A 42 -9.57 11.43 0.81
C ASN A 42 -8.19 10.95 1.30
N ILE A 43 -7.13 11.60 0.84
CA ILE A 43 -5.76 11.38 1.29
C ILE A 43 -5.47 12.27 2.51
N THR A 44 -4.70 11.76 3.47
CA THR A 44 -4.34 12.46 4.73
C THR A 44 -2.86 12.28 5.06
N LYS A 45 -2.28 13.20 5.84
CA LYS A 45 -0.95 13.04 6.42
C LYS A 45 -1.01 12.15 7.67
N SER A 46 -0.12 11.16 7.75
CA SER A 46 -0.08 10.15 8.80
C SER A 46 1.36 9.94 9.32
N PRO A 47 1.57 9.87 10.65
CA PRO A 47 2.89 9.63 11.22
C PRO A 47 3.40 8.19 11.05
N VAL A 48 2.50 7.22 10.81
CA VAL A 48 2.82 5.78 10.72
C VAL A 48 2.90 5.24 9.29
N HIS A 49 2.62 6.07 8.29
CA HIS A 49 2.72 5.69 6.88
C HIS A 49 3.97 6.33 6.27
N THR A 50 4.67 5.61 5.40
CA THR A 50 5.95 6.00 4.79
C THR A 50 5.80 6.54 3.36
N CYS A 51 4.62 6.39 2.75
CA CYS A 51 4.36 6.84 1.37
C CYS A 51 4.61 8.34 1.21
N GLY A 52 5.59 8.72 0.39
CA GLY A 52 5.89 10.13 0.09
C GLY A 52 6.25 10.96 1.34
N GLU A 53 6.79 10.32 2.38
CA GLU A 53 7.04 10.92 3.68
C GLU A 53 7.88 12.20 3.62
N GLU A 54 7.37 13.24 4.28
CA GLU A 54 8.06 14.52 4.51
C GLU A 54 7.82 14.95 5.96
N GLU A 55 8.86 15.45 6.63
CA GLU A 55 8.78 15.93 8.02
C GLU A 55 8.18 14.90 9.00
N GLY A 56 8.49 13.61 8.79
CA GLY A 56 8.03 12.51 9.65
C GLY A 56 6.60 12.01 9.37
N LYS A 57 5.91 12.53 8.34
CA LYS A 57 4.55 12.13 7.98
C LYS A 57 4.46 11.74 6.50
N GLY A 58 3.96 10.54 6.22
CA GLY A 58 3.60 10.09 4.87
C GLY A 58 2.10 10.21 4.59
N PHE A 59 1.71 9.91 3.36
CA PHE A 59 0.33 9.90 2.91
C PHE A 59 -0.37 8.60 3.29
N ALA A 60 -1.64 8.72 3.69
CA ALA A 60 -2.52 7.62 4.03
C ALA A 60 -3.91 7.84 3.43
N LEU A 61 -4.56 6.75 3.03
CA LEU A 61 -5.92 6.76 2.51
C LEU A 61 -6.93 6.74 3.66
N ARG A 62 -7.90 7.65 3.67
CA ARG A 62 -9.01 7.63 4.64
C ARG A 62 -10.12 6.70 4.15
N PHE A 63 -10.60 5.84 5.06
CA PHE A 63 -11.62 4.82 4.80
C PHE A 63 -11.32 3.94 3.57
N PRO A 64 -10.14 3.30 3.51
CA PRO A 64 -9.77 2.47 2.36
C PRO A 64 -10.68 1.24 2.25
N ARG A 65 -11.11 0.94 1.04
CA ARG A 65 -11.97 -0.19 0.68
C ARG A 65 -11.33 -0.97 -0.46
N LEU A 66 -11.13 -2.27 -0.27
CA LEU A 66 -10.67 -3.16 -1.35
C LEU A 66 -11.77 -3.27 -2.41
N VAL A 67 -11.47 -2.82 -3.62
CA VAL A 67 -12.39 -2.91 -4.77
C VAL A 67 -12.21 -4.26 -5.46
N ARG A 68 -10.97 -4.57 -5.86
CA ARG A 68 -10.62 -5.82 -6.55
C ARG A 68 -9.13 -6.11 -6.51
N LEU A 69 -8.78 -7.34 -6.85
CA LEU A 69 -7.41 -7.72 -7.20
C LEU A 69 -7.10 -7.27 -8.63
N ARG A 70 -5.84 -6.92 -8.89
CA ARG A 70 -5.33 -6.53 -10.21
C ARG A 70 -4.33 -7.58 -10.69
N ASP A 71 -4.86 -8.67 -11.23
CA ASP A 71 -4.09 -9.76 -11.86
C ASP A 71 -3.40 -9.34 -13.15
N ASP A 72 -3.81 -8.21 -13.72
CA ASP A 72 -3.22 -7.55 -14.88
C ASP A 72 -2.02 -6.63 -14.55
N LYS A 73 -1.68 -6.44 -13.26
CA LYS A 73 -0.59 -5.54 -12.82
C LYS A 73 0.45 -6.23 -11.97
N GLY A 74 1.71 -5.84 -12.16
CA GLY A 74 2.84 -6.20 -11.30
C GLY A 74 3.11 -5.14 -10.21
N PRO A 75 3.96 -5.46 -9.22
CA PRO A 75 4.30 -4.55 -8.12
C PRO A 75 4.99 -3.26 -8.57
N TYR A 76 5.50 -3.20 -9.80
CA TYR A 76 6.11 -2.01 -10.39
C TYR A 76 5.14 -1.18 -11.27
N ASP A 77 3.90 -1.65 -11.46
CA ASP A 77 2.84 -0.96 -12.22
C ASP A 77 1.81 -0.25 -11.30
N VAL A 78 2.14 -0.15 -10.01
CA VAL A 78 1.29 0.43 -8.96
C VAL A 78 1.34 1.95 -8.98
N THR A 79 0.35 2.57 -8.32
CA THR A 79 0.35 4.02 -8.11
C THR A 79 1.61 4.45 -7.35
N THR A 80 2.32 5.40 -7.91
CA THR A 80 3.60 5.91 -7.42
C THR A 80 3.39 6.95 -6.32
N THR A 81 4.43 7.16 -5.51
CA THR A 81 4.43 8.21 -4.48
C THR A 81 4.27 9.61 -5.07
N LYS A 82 4.75 9.83 -6.30
CA LYS A 82 4.57 11.07 -7.04
C LYS A 82 3.09 11.30 -7.39
N GLU A 83 2.41 10.30 -7.94
CA GLU A 83 0.98 10.38 -8.25
C GLU A 83 0.16 10.62 -6.98
N ILE A 84 0.43 9.92 -5.88
CA ILE A 84 -0.26 10.15 -4.59
C ILE A 84 -0.08 11.60 -4.11
N ARG A 85 1.11 12.17 -4.26
CA ARG A 85 1.39 13.56 -3.88
C ARG A 85 0.62 14.55 -4.76
N GLU A 86 0.51 14.27 -6.06
CA GLU A 86 -0.27 15.09 -7.00
C GLU A 86 -1.76 15.02 -6.67
N MET A 87 -2.31 13.82 -6.47
CA MET A 87 -3.70 13.60 -6.05
C MET A 87 -4.03 14.29 -4.73
N TYR A 88 -3.12 14.21 -3.74
CA TYR A 88 -3.32 14.90 -2.46
C TYR A 88 -3.46 16.42 -2.65
N LYS A 89 -2.65 17.04 -3.51
CA LYS A 89 -2.75 18.47 -3.82
C LYS A 89 -4.08 18.81 -4.52
N GLU A 90 -4.54 17.95 -5.42
CA GLU A 90 -5.81 18.13 -6.14
C GLU A 90 -7.02 18.04 -5.20
N GLU A 91 -6.95 17.21 -4.15
CA GLU A 91 -7.97 17.10 -3.11
C GLU A 91 -8.00 18.30 -2.14
N GLY A 92 -7.20 19.34 -2.40
CA GLY A 92 -7.07 20.53 -1.54
C GLY A 92 -6.04 20.37 -0.41
N GLY A 93 -5.12 19.42 -0.58
CA GLY A 93 -4.09 19.03 0.39
C GLY A 93 -2.78 19.82 0.34
#